data_AF-A0A972F5D1-F1
#
_entry.id   AF-A0A972F5D1-F1
#
_cell.length_a   1.000
_cell.length_b   1.000
_cell.length_c   1.000
_cell.angle_alpha   90.00
_cell.angle_beta   90.00
_cell.angle_gamma   90.00
#
_symmetry.space_group_name_H-M   'P 1'
#
loop_
_entity.id
_entity.type
_entity.pdbx_description
1 polymer ?
#
loop_
_entity_poly.entity_id
_entity_poly.type
_entity_poly.pdbx_seq_one_letter_code
_entity_poly.pdbx_strand_id
1 'polypeptide(L)' 'FEMGVTFMLWLAAMRSATNVSRVGNLIFLSPFLSLIFIYVFLGERIVAATWIGLAMIVVGVVWQQSGRPRQ' A
#
# COMPACT_ATOMS: atom_id res chain seq x y z
N PHE A 1 -8.58 21.41 3.07
CA PHE A 1 -7.59 21.28 4.17
C PHE A 1 -7.48 19.83 4.69
N GLU A 2 -8.42 18.92 4.36
CA GLU A 2 -8.44 17.53 4.88
C GLU A 2 -7.22 16.67 4.53
N MET A 3 -6.72 16.74 3.28
CA MET A 3 -5.54 15.96 2.85
C MET A 3 -4.20 16.63 3.18
N GLY A 4 -4.21 17.88 3.67
CA GLY A 4 -2.97 18.62 3.95
C GLY A 4 -2.18 18.00 5.09
N VAL A 5 -2.88 17.58 6.15
CA VAL A 5 -2.25 16.97 7.34
C VAL A 5 -1.66 15.60 7.01
N THR A 6 -2.38 14.76 6.27
CA THR A 6 -1.87 13.43 5.85
C THR A 6 -0.65 13.56 4.93
N PHE A 7 -0.64 14.55 4.03
CA PHE A 7 0.51 14.82 3.16
C PHE A 7 1.72 15.35 3.95
N MET A 8 1.52 16.24 4.92
CA MET A 8 2.59 16.72 5.80
C MET A 8 3.19 15.59 6.64
N LEU A 9 2.35 14.72 7.21
CA LEU A 9 2.80 13.54 7.96
C LEU A 9 3.57 12.56 7.06
N TRP A 10 3.08 12.32 5.85
CA TRP A 10 3.76 11.49 4.85
C TRP A 10 5.13 12.07 4.49
N LEU A 11 5.23 13.38 4.26
CA LEU A 11 6.49 14.05 3.95
C LEU A 11 7.47 14.00 5.13
N ALA A 12 6.98 14.18 6.36
CA ALA A 12 7.79 14.05 7.57
C ALA A 12 8.33 12.61 7.73
N ALA A 13 7.50 11.59 7.49
CA ALA A 13 7.90 10.19 7.53
C ALA A 13 8.97 9.86 6.47
N MET A 14 8.81 10.37 5.24
CA MET A 14 9.84 10.20 4.20
C MET A 14 11.16 10.87 4.58
N ARG A 15 11.13 12.07 5.18
CA ARG A 15 12.35 12.78 5.60
C ARG A 15 13.06 12.12 6.78
N SER A 16 12.32 11.47 7.67
CA SER A 16 12.87 10.78 8.84
C SER A 16 13.31 9.34 8.55
N ALA A 17 12.82 8.73 7.47
CA ALA A 17 13.14 7.36 7.13
C ALA A 17 14.53 7.22 6.51
N THR A 18 15.34 6.36 7.10
CA THR A 18 16.68 5.99 6.59
C THR A 18 16.63 5.38 5.19
N ASN A 19 15.48 4.82 4.79
CA ASN A 19 15.23 4.32 3.44
C ASN A 19 13.84 4.76 2.97
N VAL A 20 13.78 5.86 2.23
CA VAL A 20 12.54 6.38 1.61
C VAL A 20 11.84 5.29 0.80
N SER A 21 12.60 4.47 0.07
CA SER A 21 12.07 3.33 -0.71
C SER A 21 11.32 2.31 0.15
N ARG A 22 11.76 2.07 1.39
CA ARG A 22 11.11 1.13 2.30
C ARG A 22 9.78 1.68 2.82
N VAL A 23 9.71 2.98 3.11
CA VAL A 23 8.45 3.65 3.48
C VAL A 23 7.49 3.71 2.30
N GLY A 24 7.98 3.98 1.09
CA GLY A 24 7.19 3.94 -0.13
C GLY A 24 6.55 2.57 -0.39
N ASN A 25 7.27 1.48 -0.12
CA ASN A 25 6.74 0.13 -0.25
C ASN A 25 5.56 -0.18 0.70
N LEU A 26 5.41 0.54 1.83
CA LEU A 26 4.28 0.37 2.74
C LEU A 26 2.94 0.77 2.11
N ILE A 27 2.95 1.64 1.09
CA ILE A 27 1.72 2.00 0.36
C ILE A 27 1.11 0.76 -0.29
N PHE A 28 1.92 -0.20 -0.75
CA PHE A 28 1.42 -1.44 -1.35
C PHE A 28 0.75 -2.38 -0.32
N LEU A 29 0.92 -2.13 0.98
CA LEU A 29 0.20 -2.84 2.02
C LEU A 29 -1.22 -2.28 2.24
N SER A 30 -1.49 -1.05 1.80
CA SER A 30 -2.80 -0.39 1.88
C SER A 30 -3.97 -1.26 1.39
N PRO A 31 -3.94 -1.89 0.20
CA PRO A 31 -5.05 -2.74 -0.25
C PRO A 31 -5.33 -3.92 0.69
N PHE A 32 -4.30 -4.50 1.32
CA PHE A 32 -4.48 -5.57 2.30
C PHE A 32 -5.12 -5.08 3.59
N LEU A 33 -4.62 -3.97 4.15
CA LEU A 33 -5.22 -3.36 5.33
C LEU A 33 -6.66 -2.95 5.08
N SER A 34 -6.94 -2.40 3.90
CA SER A 34 -8.29 -2.01 3.50
C SER A 34 -9.25 -3.21 3.52
N LEU A 35 -8.83 -4.38 3.02
CA LEU A 35 -9.66 -5.59 3.07
C LEU A 35 -9.91 -6.09 4.50
N ILE A 36 -8.88 -6.06 5.35
CA ILE A 36 -9.04 -6.41 6.77
C ILE A 36 -10.06 -5.46 7.42
N PHE A 37 -9.97 -4.16 7.14
CA PHE A 37 -10.89 -3.18 7.71
C PHE A 37 -12.31 -3.35 7.17
N ILE A 38 -12.49 -3.59 5.87
CA ILE A 38 -13.80 -3.86 5.28
C ILE A 38 -14.42 -5.12 5.90
N TYR A 39 -13.62 -6.17 6.09
CA TYR A 39 -14.12 -7.41 6.70
C TYR A 39 -14.46 -7.23 8.19
N VAL A 40 -13.60 -6.56 8.96
CA VAL A 40 -13.75 -6.43 10.42
C VAL A 40 -14.77 -5.36 10.82
N PHE A 41 -14.74 -4.19 10.20
CA PHE A 41 -15.60 -3.05 10.58
C PHE A 41 -16.91 -3.01 9.81
N LEU A 42 -16.90 -3.35 8.51
CA LEU A 42 -18.11 -3.32 7.68
C LEU A 42 -18.80 -4.70 7.60
N GLY A 43 -18.09 -5.80 7.89
CA GLY A 43 -18.65 -7.15 7.85
C GLY A 43 -18.97 -7.64 6.44
N GLU A 44 -18.45 -6.97 5.41
CA GLU A 44 -18.75 -7.30 4.02
C GLU A 44 -18.00 -8.55 3.55
N ARG A 45 -18.70 -9.39 2.78
CA ARG A 45 -18.08 -10.56 2.15
C ARG A 45 -17.23 -10.12 0.97
N ILE A 46 -15.94 -10.40 1.06
CA ILE A 46 -14.98 -10.13 -0.01
C ILE A 46 -15.22 -11.12 -1.15
N VAL A 47 -15.63 -10.60 -2.31
CA VAL A 47 -15.90 -11.40 -3.52
C VAL A 47 -14.60 -11.85 -4.21
N ALA A 48 -14.68 -12.92 -5.01
CA ALA A 48 -13.54 -13.49 -5.71
C ALA A 48 -12.80 -12.49 -6.62
N ALA A 49 -13.52 -11.53 -7.21
CA ALA A 49 -12.94 -10.48 -8.05
C ALA A 49 -11.90 -9.63 -7.29
N THR A 50 -12.12 -9.38 -6.00
CA THR A 50 -11.20 -8.62 -5.14
C THR A 50 -9.91 -9.38 -4.91
N TRP A 51 -9.98 -10.71 -4.73
CA TRP A 51 -8.80 -11.56 -4.63
C TRP A 51 -8.00 -11.61 -5.93
N ILE A 52 -8.68 -11.65 -7.08
CA ILE A 52 -8.04 -11.59 -8.41
C ILE A 52 -7.34 -10.23 -8.60
N GLY A 53 -8.00 -9.13 -8.26
CA GLY A 53 -7.41 -7.79 -8.32
C GLY A 53 -6.19 -7.66 -7.41
N LEU A 54 -6.28 -8.19 -6.19
CA LEU A 54 -5.16 -8.22 -5.24
C LEU A 54 -3.98 -9.02 -5.80
N ALA A 55 -4.23 -10.21 -6.36
CA ALA A 55 -3.21 -11.02 -7.00
C ALA A 55 -2.53 -10.27 -8.17
N MET A 56 -3.30 -9.57 -8.99
CA MET A 56 -2.76 -8.75 -10.09
C MET A 56 -1.86 -7.62 -9.59
N ILE A 57 -2.27 -6.91 -8.53
CA ILE A 57 -1.45 -5.86 -7.91
C ILE A 57 -0.16 -6.45 -7.35
N VAL A 58 -0.23 -7.57 -6.62
CA VAL A 58 0.95 -8.25 -6.06
C VAL A 58 1.94 -8.65 -7.14
N VAL A 59 1.45 -9.28 -8.22
CA VAL A 59 2.31 -9.68 -9.35
C VAL A 59 2.97 -8.44 -9.97
N GLY A 60 2.23 -7.37 -10.22
CA GLY A 60 2.77 -6.12 -10.75
C GLY A 60 3.84 -5.50 -9.83
N VAL A 61 3.63 -5.53 -8.51
CA VAL A 61 4.56 -4.99 -7.51
C VAL A 61 5.83 -5.85 -7.40
N VAL A 62 5.71 -7.18 -7.40
CA VAL A 62 6.86 -8.10 -7.40
C VAL A 62 7.67 -7.93 -8.69
N TRP A 63 6.99 -7.82 -9.83
CA TRP A 63 7.65 -7.55 -11.12
C TRP A 63 8.40 -6.22 -11.08
N GLN A 64 7.74 -5.14 -10.62
CA GLN A 64 8.34 -3.81 -10.55
C GLN A 64 9.57 -3.77 -9.62
N GLN A 65 9.51 -4.48 -8.50
CA GLN A 65 10.65 -4.57 -7.57
C GLN A 65 11.78 -5.44 -8.11
N SER A 66 11.48 -6.49 -8.87
CA SER A 66 12.47 -7.37 -9.50
C SER A 66 13.20 -6.71 -10.66
N GLY A 67 12.53 -5.80 -11.39
CA GLY A 67 13.10 -5.04 -12.51
C GLY A 67 13.80 -3.73 -12.12
N ARG A 68 13.73 -3.29 -10.86
CA ARG A 68 14.46 -2.10 -10.39
C ARG A 68 15.90 -2.49 -10.06
N PRO A 69 16.92 -2.00 -10.80
CA PRO A 69 18.30 -2.15 -10.39
C PRO A 69 18.44 -1.50 -9.02
N ARG A 70 19.03 -2.21 -8.06
CA ARG A 70 19.47 -1.65 -6.78
C ARG A 70 20.44 -0.49 -7.09
N GLN A 71 19.96 0.75 -7.02
CA GLN A 71 20.80 1.93 -6.82
C GLN A 71 20.57 2.44 -5.41
#